data_AF-A0A8T2U6F8-F1
#
_entry.id   AF-A0A8T2U6F8-F1
#
_cell.length_a   1.000
_cell.length_b   1.000
_cell.length_c   1.000
_cell.angle_alpha   90.00
_cell.angle_beta   90.00
_cell.angle_gamma   90.00
#
_symmetry.space_group_name_H-M   'P 1'
#
loop_
_entity.id
_entity.type
_entity.pdbx_description
1 polymer ?
#
loop_
_entity_poly.entity_id
_entity_poly.type
_entity_poly.pdbx_seq_one_letter_code
_entity_poly.pdbx_strand_id
1 'polypeptide(L)'
;MAIEKVFVANNTSVIQEEVLAHRLGLVPLKVDPRLFEYKSESDLANEKNTIVLKLDVVCSRQDGRIKNATVKSEQLQWLPNGSEYQIEKTSKTYTSFSCSQETLPALKDNPIASRYPDIILAKLRPGQCIELEAHAVKGMGKTHAKWSPVATARYRMLPEVALLENIRDSLAEELVEKCPVNVFDIEDLSRGRKKAVVARPRDCTLCRECVLGDGWDKRVQIRRVKEHFIFSVESTGALPPDVLFLESVKILEEKCQRLLVELS
;
A
#
# COMPACT_ATOMS: atom_id res chain seq x y z
N MET A 1 -7.01 -6.58 -5.15
CA MET A 1 -8.38 -6.95 -4.72
C MET A 1 -8.71 -6.16 -3.46
N ALA A 2 -9.94 -5.65 -3.32
CA ALA A 2 -10.39 -4.99 -2.08
C ALA A 2 -11.89 -5.24 -1.87
N ILE A 3 -12.35 -5.18 -0.61
CA ILE A 3 -13.75 -5.38 -0.22
C ILE A 3 -14.62 -4.24 -0.79
N GLU A 4 -15.69 -4.62 -1.49
CA GLU A 4 -16.62 -3.71 -2.16
C GLU A 4 -18.04 -3.78 -1.62
N LYS A 5 -18.55 -4.99 -1.39
CA LYS A 5 -19.87 -5.22 -0.80
C LYS A 5 -19.72 -5.91 0.55
N VAL A 6 -20.51 -5.48 1.52
CA VAL A 6 -20.58 -6.08 2.85
C VAL A 6 -22.05 -6.37 3.12
N PHE A 7 -22.37 -7.64 3.31
CA PHE A 7 -23.69 -8.14 3.66
C PHE A 7 -23.69 -8.42 5.16
N VAL A 8 -24.42 -7.63 5.93
CA VAL A 8 -24.47 -7.76 7.39
C VAL A 8 -25.70 -8.61 7.74
N ALA A 9 -25.48 -9.74 8.40
CA ALA A 9 -26.58 -10.54 8.96
C ALA A 9 -26.98 -10.03 10.35
N ASN A 10 -25.99 -9.71 11.19
CA ASN A 10 -26.23 -9.18 12.52
C ASN A 10 -25.05 -8.35 13.03
N ASN A 11 -25.30 -7.10 13.40
CA ASN A 11 -24.31 -6.25 14.05
C ASN A 11 -24.90 -5.60 15.30
N THR A 12 -24.54 -6.12 16.47
CA THR A 12 -24.94 -5.56 17.78
C THR A 12 -23.80 -4.78 18.44
N SER A 13 -22.73 -4.52 17.70
CA SER A 13 -21.61 -3.70 18.17
C SER A 13 -21.98 -2.23 18.27
N VAL A 14 -21.08 -1.43 18.86
CA VAL A 14 -21.27 0.03 18.94
C VAL A 14 -20.95 0.73 17.60
N ILE A 15 -20.23 0.05 16.69
CA ILE A 15 -19.82 0.62 15.41
C ILE A 15 -20.98 0.47 14.41
N GLN A 16 -21.36 1.57 13.77
CA GLN A 16 -22.37 1.59 12.71
C GLN A 16 -21.93 0.74 11.52
N GLU A 17 -22.89 0.14 10.82
CA GLU A 17 -22.63 -0.81 9.74
C GLU A 17 -21.84 -0.17 8.60
N GLU A 18 -22.18 1.05 8.20
CA GLU A 18 -21.50 1.80 7.14
C GLU A 18 -20.04 2.13 7.51
N VAL A 19 -19.78 2.41 8.80
CA VAL A 19 -18.44 2.68 9.30
C VAL A 19 -17.62 1.39 9.33
N LEU A 20 -18.21 0.28 9.78
CA LEU A 20 -17.56 -1.02 9.78
C LEU A 20 -17.24 -1.48 8.35
N ALA A 21 -18.19 -1.34 7.42
CA ALA A 21 -18.00 -1.66 6.01
C ALA A 21 -16.89 -0.82 5.37
N HIS A 22 -16.83 0.48 5.68
CA HIS A 22 -15.74 1.35 5.23
C HIS A 22 -14.37 0.86 5.75
N ARG A 23 -14.27 0.48 7.04
CA ARG A 23 -13.02 -0.06 7.60
C ARG A 23 -12.61 -1.37 6.93
N LEU A 24 -13.55 -2.28 6.70
CA LEU A 24 -13.31 -3.54 5.98
C LEU A 24 -12.80 -3.28 4.56
N GLY A 25 -13.37 -2.30 3.86
CA GLY A 25 -12.93 -1.87 2.53
C GLY A 25 -11.45 -1.49 2.44
N LEU A 26 -10.87 -1.00 3.53
CA LEU A 26 -9.47 -0.56 3.61
C LEU A 26 -8.49 -1.66 4.06
N VAL A 27 -8.97 -2.86 4.39
CA VAL A 27 -8.10 -3.98 4.76
C VAL A 27 -7.41 -4.52 3.49
N PRO A 28 -6.07 -4.46 3.41
CA PRO A 28 -5.36 -5.05 2.27
C PRO A 28 -5.44 -6.57 2.35
N LEU A 29 -5.75 -7.19 1.22
CA LEU A 29 -5.84 -8.64 1.08
C LEU A 29 -4.55 -9.20 0.46
N LYS A 30 -4.07 -10.33 0.99
CA LYS A 30 -2.93 -11.08 0.43
C LYS A 30 -3.42 -11.89 -0.77
N VAL A 31 -3.61 -11.23 -1.91
CA VAL A 31 -4.14 -11.84 -3.14
C VAL A 31 -3.47 -11.23 -4.36
N ASP A 32 -3.05 -12.10 -5.29
CA ASP A 32 -2.59 -11.66 -6.61
C ASP A 32 -3.80 -11.28 -7.49
N PRO A 33 -4.00 -9.99 -7.82
CA PRO A 33 -5.12 -9.54 -8.64
C PRO A 33 -5.06 -10.02 -10.10
N ARG A 34 -3.93 -10.57 -10.56
CA ARG A 34 -3.79 -11.11 -11.93
C ARG A 34 -4.56 -12.41 -12.13
N LEU A 35 -4.85 -13.13 -11.05
CA LEU A 35 -5.63 -14.37 -11.06
C LEU A 35 -7.14 -14.12 -11.23
N PHE A 36 -7.58 -12.87 -11.12
CA PHE A 36 -9.00 -12.50 -11.10
C PHE A 36 -9.34 -11.56 -12.26
N GLU A 37 -10.56 -11.69 -12.76
CA GLU A 37 -11.15 -10.85 -13.78
C GLU A 37 -11.81 -9.61 -13.17
N TYR A 38 -12.03 -8.58 -13.98
CA TYR A 38 -12.85 -7.45 -13.56
C TYR A 38 -14.33 -7.85 -13.58
N LYS A 39 -15.06 -7.45 -12.54
CA LYS A 39 -16.52 -7.64 -12.47
C LYS A 39 -17.22 -6.38 -12.99
N SER A 40 -18.05 -6.51 -14.02
CA SER A 40 -18.95 -5.43 -14.46
C SER A 40 -20.20 -5.34 -13.56
N GLU A 41 -20.99 -4.28 -13.73
CA GLU A 41 -22.24 -4.10 -12.96
C GLU A 41 -23.27 -5.18 -13.27
N SER A 42 -23.34 -5.63 -14.54
CA SER A 42 -24.24 -6.68 -15.00
C SER A 42 -23.76 -8.10 -14.67
N ASP A 43 -22.47 -8.28 -14.37
CA ASP A 43 -21.93 -9.62 -14.12
C ASP A 43 -22.42 -10.19 -12.79
N LEU A 44 -22.71 -11.48 -12.79
CA LEU A 44 -22.88 -12.24 -11.56
C LEU A 44 -21.53 -12.42 -10.85
N ALA A 45 -21.56 -12.40 -9.52
CA ALA A 45 -20.38 -12.75 -8.73
C ALA A 45 -20.09 -14.25 -8.89
N ASN A 46 -18.88 -14.58 -9.35
CA ASN A 46 -18.42 -15.95 -9.60
C ASN A 46 -16.98 -16.15 -9.08
N GLU A 47 -16.47 -17.37 -9.21
CA GLU A 47 -15.16 -17.77 -8.67
C GLU A 47 -13.97 -17.02 -9.30
N LYS A 48 -14.15 -16.43 -10.49
CA LYS A 48 -13.08 -15.72 -11.24
C LYS A 48 -13.05 -14.22 -10.96
N ASN A 49 -14.14 -13.64 -10.49
CA ASN A 49 -14.26 -12.18 -10.36
C ASN A 49 -14.48 -11.69 -8.92
N THR A 50 -14.88 -12.59 -8.00
CA THR A 50 -15.27 -12.24 -6.63
C THR A 50 -14.59 -13.16 -5.63
N ILE A 51 -14.18 -12.61 -4.50
CA ILE A 51 -13.68 -13.33 -3.33
C ILE A 51 -14.63 -13.07 -2.18
N VAL A 52 -15.03 -14.11 -1.45
CA VAL A 52 -15.93 -13.98 -0.30
C VAL A 52 -15.16 -14.22 1.00
N LEU A 53 -15.34 -13.31 1.96
CA LEU A 53 -14.78 -13.38 3.31
C LEU A 53 -15.92 -13.33 4.33
N LYS A 54 -15.88 -14.19 5.35
CA LYS A 54 -16.85 -14.21 6.46
C LYS A 54 -16.21 -13.65 7.72
N LEU A 55 -16.96 -12.84 8.46
CA LEU A 55 -16.61 -12.44 9.82
C LEU A 55 -17.78 -12.80 10.73
N ASP A 56 -17.57 -13.78 11.58
CA ASP A 56 -18.53 -14.24 12.58
C ASP A 56 -17.84 -14.27 13.95
N VAL A 57 -18.15 -13.27 14.78
CA VAL A 57 -17.50 -13.07 16.07
C VAL A 57 -18.53 -12.71 17.13
N VAL A 58 -18.56 -13.53 18.19
CA VAL A 58 -19.33 -13.26 19.41
C VAL A 58 -18.37 -12.98 20.56
N CYS A 59 -18.61 -11.89 21.28
CA CYS A 59 -17.88 -11.55 22.50
C CYS A 59 -18.60 -12.17 23.70
N SER A 60 -17.88 -13.00 24.47
CA SER A 60 -18.43 -13.72 25.62
C SER A 60 -17.50 -13.67 26.82
N ARG A 61 -18.07 -13.88 28.01
CA ARG A 61 -17.30 -14.02 29.25
C ARG A 61 -17.19 -15.51 29.57
N GLN A 62 -15.97 -16.04 29.54
CA GLN A 62 -15.66 -17.43 29.87
C GLN A 62 -14.59 -17.45 30.98
N ASP A 63 -14.87 -18.14 32.08
CA ASP A 63 -13.95 -18.31 33.22
C ASP A 63 -13.37 -16.99 33.75
N GLY A 64 -14.22 -15.96 33.85
CA GLY A 64 -13.84 -14.62 34.31
C GLY A 64 -13.06 -13.78 33.29
N ARG A 65 -12.62 -14.34 32.16
CA ARG A 65 -11.93 -13.64 31.06
C ARG A 65 -12.90 -13.30 29.93
N ILE A 66 -12.66 -12.19 29.26
CA ILE A 66 -13.44 -11.77 28.08
C ILE A 66 -12.74 -12.30 26.83
N LYS A 67 -13.45 -13.13 26.05
CA LYS A 67 -12.99 -13.59 24.73
C LYS A 67 -13.54 -12.69 23.64
N ASN A 68 -12.76 -12.48 22.58
CA ASN A 68 -13.14 -11.69 21.40
C ASN A 68 -13.53 -10.23 21.69
N ALA A 69 -12.95 -9.63 22.73
CA ALA A 69 -13.17 -8.21 23.05
C ALA A 69 -12.67 -7.26 21.94
N THR A 70 -11.65 -7.67 21.19
CA THR A 70 -11.09 -6.92 20.07
C THR A 70 -11.21 -7.80 18.83
N VAL A 71 -11.93 -7.31 17.83
CA VAL A 71 -12.10 -7.96 16.54
C VAL A 71 -10.96 -7.52 15.62
N LYS A 72 -10.23 -8.47 15.06
CA LYS A 72 -9.07 -8.23 14.19
C LYS A 72 -9.29 -8.79 12.78
N SER A 73 -8.51 -8.30 11.83
CA SER A 73 -8.55 -8.74 10.43
C SER A 73 -8.17 -10.20 10.20
N GLU A 74 -7.40 -10.83 11.10
CA GLU A 74 -7.14 -12.29 11.06
C GLU A 74 -8.41 -13.14 11.18
N GLN A 75 -9.48 -12.59 11.73
CA GLN A 75 -10.75 -13.29 11.92
C GLN A 75 -11.63 -13.28 10.65
N LEU A 76 -11.18 -12.61 9.57
CA LEU A 76 -11.80 -12.72 8.25
C LEU A 76 -11.45 -14.07 7.63
N GLN A 77 -12.43 -14.94 7.53
CA GLN A 77 -12.29 -16.30 7.00
C GLN A 77 -12.64 -16.32 5.51
N TRP A 78 -11.76 -16.86 4.68
CA TRP A 78 -12.05 -17.03 3.25
C TRP A 78 -13.03 -18.17 3.01
N LEU A 79 -14.04 -17.89 2.18
CA LEU A 79 -15.03 -18.87 1.72
C LEU A 79 -14.75 -19.22 0.25
N PRO A 80 -14.04 -20.33 -0.03
CA PRO A 80 -13.63 -20.68 -1.40
C PRO A 80 -14.77 -21.15 -2.29
N ASN A 81 -15.89 -21.56 -1.70
CA ASN A 81 -17.09 -22.04 -2.38
C ASN A 81 -18.13 -20.93 -2.65
N GLY A 82 -17.80 -19.68 -2.29
CA GLY A 82 -18.69 -18.53 -2.44
C GLY A 82 -19.48 -18.20 -1.17
N SER A 83 -20.52 -17.38 -1.34
CA SER A 83 -21.40 -16.89 -0.28
C SER A 83 -22.27 -18.00 0.30
N GLU A 84 -22.37 -18.04 1.63
CA GLU A 84 -23.29 -18.88 2.39
C GLU A 84 -24.66 -18.18 2.55
N TYR A 85 -24.71 -16.86 2.38
CA TYR A 85 -25.93 -16.07 2.49
C TYR A 85 -26.85 -16.24 1.27
N GLN A 86 -28.11 -16.54 1.55
CA GLN A 86 -29.15 -16.74 0.54
C GLN A 86 -29.77 -15.41 0.11
N ILE A 87 -30.09 -15.30 -1.18
CA ILE A 87 -30.91 -14.22 -1.71
C ILE A 87 -32.36 -14.55 -1.34
N GLU A 88 -33.00 -13.65 -0.58
CA GLU A 88 -34.34 -13.82 -0.01
C GLU A 88 -35.31 -14.56 -0.95
N LYS A 89 -35.94 -15.62 -0.42
CA LYS A 89 -36.97 -16.44 -1.08
C LYS A 89 -36.50 -17.23 -2.31
N THR A 90 -35.20 -17.39 -2.52
CA THR A 90 -34.64 -18.29 -3.54
C THR A 90 -33.65 -19.29 -2.93
N SER A 91 -33.39 -20.40 -3.62
CA SER A 91 -32.33 -21.35 -3.26
C SER A 91 -30.92 -20.89 -3.67
N LYS A 92 -30.78 -19.64 -4.16
CA LYS A 92 -29.51 -19.09 -4.67
C LYS A 92 -28.83 -18.24 -3.62
N THR A 93 -27.50 -18.29 -3.57
CA THR A 93 -26.69 -17.39 -2.71
C THR A 93 -26.27 -16.14 -3.47
N TYR A 94 -25.62 -15.18 -2.80
CA TYR A 94 -25.13 -13.95 -3.43
C TYR A 94 -24.02 -14.16 -4.47
N THR A 95 -23.56 -15.40 -4.66
CA THR A 95 -22.57 -15.80 -5.65
C THR A 95 -22.98 -17.06 -6.38
N SER A 96 -22.57 -17.18 -7.65
CA SER A 96 -22.79 -18.37 -8.48
C SER A 96 -21.45 -19.02 -8.82
N PHE A 97 -20.81 -19.65 -7.83
CA PHE A 97 -19.51 -20.30 -8.03
C PHE A 97 -19.72 -21.66 -8.69
N SER A 98 -19.04 -21.89 -9.82
CA SER A 98 -19.10 -23.17 -10.53
C SER A 98 -18.11 -24.20 -9.99
N CYS A 99 -17.05 -23.75 -9.32
CA CYS A 99 -16.06 -24.57 -8.65
C CYS A 99 -15.46 -23.83 -7.43
N SER A 100 -14.78 -24.58 -6.56
CA SER A 100 -14.03 -24.02 -5.44
C SER A 100 -12.78 -23.28 -5.92
N GLN A 101 -12.54 -22.08 -5.37
CA GLN A 101 -11.30 -21.34 -5.63
C GLN A 101 -10.04 -22.05 -5.12
N GLU A 102 -10.14 -23.02 -4.21
CA GLU A 102 -9.00 -23.85 -3.78
C GLU A 102 -8.44 -24.72 -4.91
N THR A 103 -9.21 -24.95 -5.98
CA THR A 103 -8.74 -25.67 -7.16
C THR A 103 -7.68 -24.90 -7.95
N LEU A 104 -7.56 -23.58 -7.73
CA LEU A 104 -6.53 -22.76 -8.34
C LEU A 104 -5.17 -23.09 -7.69
N PRO A 105 -4.19 -23.62 -8.46
CA PRO A 105 -2.90 -24.03 -7.89
C PRO A 105 -2.19 -22.92 -7.11
N ALA A 106 -2.31 -21.66 -7.59
CA ALA A 106 -1.71 -20.50 -6.96
C ALA A 106 -2.28 -20.17 -5.57
N LEU A 107 -3.51 -20.59 -5.25
CA LEU A 107 -4.18 -20.34 -3.97
C LEU A 107 -4.02 -21.50 -2.98
N LYS A 108 -3.63 -22.69 -3.46
CA LYS A 108 -3.40 -23.86 -2.60
C LYS A 108 -2.26 -23.64 -1.61
N ASP A 109 -1.15 -23.08 -2.08
CA ASP A 109 0.03 -22.79 -1.25
C ASP A 109 -0.05 -21.42 -0.55
N ASN A 110 -0.97 -20.55 -1.00
CA ASN A 110 -1.16 -19.20 -0.48
C ASN A 110 -2.65 -18.87 -0.38
N PRO A 111 -3.33 -19.33 0.70
CA PRO A 111 -4.74 -19.07 0.89
C PRO A 111 -5.01 -17.57 1.03
N ILE A 112 -6.21 -17.18 0.61
CA ILE A 112 -6.64 -15.78 0.68
C ILE A 112 -6.86 -15.41 2.14
N ALA A 113 -6.20 -14.33 2.58
CA ALA A 113 -6.32 -13.80 3.93
C ALA A 113 -6.06 -12.29 3.93
N SER A 114 -6.30 -11.64 5.08
CA SER A 114 -5.80 -10.29 5.30
C SER A 114 -4.26 -10.29 5.24
N ARG A 115 -3.68 -9.25 4.63
CA ARG A 115 -2.22 -9.10 4.56
C ARG A 115 -1.60 -8.81 5.93
N TYR A 116 -2.30 -8.07 6.78
CA TYR A 116 -1.88 -7.74 8.13
C TYR A 116 -2.92 -8.29 9.11
N PRO A 117 -2.59 -9.32 9.91
CA PRO A 117 -3.57 -10.05 10.75
C PRO A 117 -4.06 -9.23 11.96
N ASP A 118 -3.35 -8.17 12.33
CA ASP A 118 -3.52 -7.43 13.57
C ASP A 118 -4.30 -6.11 13.41
N ILE A 119 -4.86 -5.83 12.23
CA ILE A 119 -5.69 -4.64 12.00
C ILE A 119 -6.96 -4.77 12.85
N ILE A 120 -7.15 -3.85 13.79
CA ILE A 120 -8.34 -3.80 14.63
C ILE A 120 -9.54 -3.30 13.80
N LEU A 121 -10.56 -4.13 13.68
CA LEU A 121 -11.80 -3.82 12.97
C LEU A 121 -12.83 -3.19 13.92
N ALA A 122 -13.06 -3.82 15.06
CA ALA A 122 -14.05 -3.40 16.05
C ALA A 122 -13.62 -3.77 17.48
N LYS A 123 -14.28 -3.16 18.48
CA LYS A 123 -14.18 -3.57 19.88
C LYS A 123 -15.57 -3.92 20.39
N LEU A 124 -15.69 -5.04 21.07
CA LEU A 124 -16.95 -5.60 21.57
C LEU A 124 -16.98 -5.65 23.09
N ARG A 125 -18.19 -5.80 23.63
CA ARG A 125 -18.46 -6.18 25.02
C ARG A 125 -19.23 -7.50 25.07
N PRO A 126 -19.16 -8.24 26.19
CA PRO A 126 -19.88 -9.50 26.32
C PRO A 126 -21.37 -9.35 25.96
N GLY A 127 -21.85 -10.23 25.09
CA GLY A 127 -23.22 -10.20 24.56
C GLY A 127 -23.34 -9.52 23.18
N GLN A 128 -22.32 -8.79 22.72
CA GLN A 128 -22.29 -8.24 21.37
C GLN A 128 -21.67 -9.23 20.38
N CYS A 129 -22.14 -9.14 19.14
CA CYS A 129 -21.70 -9.96 18.01
C CYS A 129 -21.62 -9.14 16.71
N ILE A 130 -20.81 -9.63 15.78
CA ILE A 130 -20.74 -9.18 14.39
C ILE A 130 -20.78 -10.43 13.51
N GLU A 131 -21.74 -10.49 12.61
CA GLU A 131 -21.90 -11.54 11.61
C GLU A 131 -22.13 -10.88 10.24
N LEU A 132 -21.20 -11.08 9.32
CA LEU A 132 -21.25 -10.52 7.97
C LEU A 132 -20.45 -11.35 6.95
N GLU A 133 -20.78 -11.14 5.68
CA GLU A 133 -19.98 -11.54 4.52
C GLU A 133 -19.47 -10.30 3.77
N ALA A 134 -18.21 -10.32 3.37
CA ALA A 134 -17.54 -9.25 2.65
C ALA A 134 -17.04 -9.77 1.29
N HIS A 135 -17.54 -9.17 0.22
CA HIS A 135 -17.21 -9.54 -1.15
C HIS A 135 -16.15 -8.59 -1.68
N ALA A 136 -14.98 -9.12 -2.01
CA ALA A 136 -13.87 -8.40 -2.60
C ALA A 136 -13.78 -8.61 -4.11
N VAL A 137 -13.50 -7.52 -4.82
CA VAL A 137 -13.41 -7.50 -6.28
C VAL A 137 -12.12 -6.83 -6.75
N LYS A 138 -11.79 -7.07 -8.02
CA LYS A 138 -10.71 -6.36 -8.71
C LYS A 138 -11.17 -4.95 -9.07
N GLY A 139 -10.31 -3.97 -8.83
CA GLY A 139 -10.61 -2.56 -9.09
C GLY A 139 -9.34 -1.73 -9.21
N MET A 140 -9.51 -0.44 -9.47
CA MET A 140 -8.42 0.51 -9.72
C MET A 140 -8.41 1.64 -8.69
N GLY A 141 -7.21 2.07 -8.29
CA GLY A 141 -7.03 3.19 -7.37
C GLY A 141 -7.65 4.51 -7.83
N LYS A 142 -7.81 4.70 -9.15
CA LYS A 142 -8.53 5.85 -9.74
C LYS A 142 -10.01 5.88 -9.33
N THR A 143 -10.65 4.73 -9.19
CA THR A 143 -12.05 4.61 -8.78
C THR A 143 -12.22 4.86 -7.29
N HIS A 144 -11.35 4.27 -6.48
CA HIS A 144 -11.32 4.49 -5.03
C HIS A 144 -9.94 4.17 -4.46
N ALA A 145 -9.50 4.96 -3.45
CA ALA A 145 -8.16 4.85 -2.86
C ALA A 145 -7.85 3.46 -2.27
N LYS A 146 -8.87 2.70 -1.83
CA LYS A 146 -8.73 1.33 -1.31
C LYS A 146 -8.10 0.32 -2.28
N TRP A 147 -8.16 0.59 -3.58
CA TRP A 147 -7.50 -0.23 -4.60
C TRP A 147 -6.10 0.26 -4.96
N SER A 148 -5.58 1.31 -4.31
CA SER A 148 -4.17 1.69 -4.47
C SER A 148 -3.29 0.56 -3.93
N PRO A 149 -2.42 -0.05 -4.75
CA PRO A 149 -1.55 -1.13 -4.28
C PRO A 149 -0.35 -0.61 -3.48
N VAL A 150 -0.10 0.70 -3.50
CA VAL A 150 1.03 1.36 -2.84
C VAL A 150 0.55 2.20 -1.67
N ALA A 151 1.34 2.21 -0.59
CA ALA A 151 1.22 3.19 0.49
C ALA A 151 1.67 4.55 -0.05
N THR A 152 2.84 4.59 -0.68
CA THR A 152 3.30 5.74 -1.45
C THR A 152 4.15 5.28 -2.63
N ALA A 153 3.96 5.93 -3.77
CA ALA A 153 4.88 5.85 -4.90
C ALA A 153 5.26 7.28 -5.26
N ARG A 154 6.53 7.61 -5.10
CA ARG A 154 7.06 8.94 -5.38
C ARG A 154 8.40 8.85 -6.06
N TYR A 155 8.79 9.94 -6.69
CA TYR A 155 10.16 10.13 -7.16
C TYR A 155 10.68 11.49 -6.72
N ARG A 156 12.00 11.60 -6.71
CA ARG A 156 12.71 12.88 -6.70
C ARG A 156 13.86 12.81 -7.69
N MET A 157 14.27 13.95 -8.23
CA MET A 157 15.50 14.00 -9.02
C MET A 157 16.73 13.85 -8.13
N LEU A 158 17.80 13.27 -8.65
CA LEU A 158 19.09 13.21 -7.96
C LEU A 158 19.56 14.65 -7.67
N PRO A 159 19.83 15.00 -6.40
CA PRO A 159 20.44 16.27 -6.06
C PRO A 159 21.85 16.34 -6.64
N GLU A 160 22.16 17.47 -7.26
CA GLU A 160 23.51 17.81 -7.69
C GLU A 160 23.97 18.95 -6.79
N VAL A 161 24.97 18.69 -5.95
CA VAL A 161 25.55 19.70 -5.07
C VAL A 161 26.94 20.02 -5.60
N ALA A 162 27.15 21.26 -6.02
CA ALA A 162 28.40 21.74 -6.59
C ALA A 162 29.04 22.77 -5.65
N LEU A 163 30.33 22.60 -5.40
CA LEU A 163 31.16 23.62 -4.74
C LEU A 163 31.72 24.53 -5.83
N LEU A 164 31.33 25.80 -5.81
CA LEU A 164 31.80 26.80 -6.78
C LEU A 164 33.21 27.31 -6.43
N GLU A 165 33.59 27.20 -5.16
CA GLU A 165 34.89 27.59 -4.63
C GLU A 165 35.54 26.45 -3.85
N ASN A 166 36.86 26.53 -3.65
CA ASN A 166 37.56 25.62 -2.75
C ASN A 166 37.32 26.04 -1.29
N ILE A 167 36.43 25.32 -0.61
CA ILE A 167 36.08 25.54 0.80
C ILE A 167 37.07 24.77 1.67
N ARG A 168 37.75 25.46 2.59
CA ARG A 168 38.86 24.91 3.38
C ARG A 168 38.75 25.26 4.86
N ASP A 169 39.44 24.47 5.67
CA ASP A 169 39.72 24.72 7.08
C ASP A 169 38.42 25.00 7.87
N SER A 170 38.29 26.13 8.58
CA SER A 170 37.10 26.42 9.40
C SER A 170 35.80 26.48 8.59
N LEU A 171 35.84 26.95 7.35
CA LEU A 171 34.66 26.99 6.47
C LEU A 171 34.25 25.57 6.03
N ALA A 172 35.21 24.65 5.92
CA ALA A 172 34.90 23.26 5.58
C ALA A 172 34.18 22.57 6.75
N GLU A 173 34.63 22.82 7.98
CA GLU A 173 33.98 22.31 9.19
C GLU A 173 32.57 22.89 9.35
N GLU A 174 32.39 24.21 9.16
CA GLU A 174 31.06 24.85 9.17
C GLU A 174 30.11 24.25 8.12
N LEU A 175 30.59 24.00 6.89
CA LEU A 175 29.76 23.42 5.83
C LEU A 175 29.29 21.99 6.17
N VAL A 176 30.17 21.19 6.75
CA VAL A 176 29.82 19.83 7.19
C VAL A 176 28.79 19.88 8.31
N GLU A 177 29.00 20.75 9.31
CA GLU A 177 28.08 20.92 10.44
C GLU A 177 26.70 21.42 10.00
N LYS A 178 26.64 22.32 9.00
CA LYS A 178 25.37 22.82 8.42
C LYS A 178 24.53 21.73 7.76
N CYS A 179 25.11 20.60 7.37
CA CYS A 179 24.39 19.55 6.65
C CYS A 179 23.95 18.41 7.59
N PRO A 180 22.66 18.34 7.99
CA PRO A 180 22.19 17.34 8.97
C PRO A 180 22.25 15.89 8.47
N VAL A 181 22.39 15.70 7.15
CA VAL A 181 22.44 14.39 6.49
C VAL A 181 23.83 14.07 5.94
N ASN A 182 24.86 14.81 6.37
CA ASN A 182 26.27 14.55 6.07
C ASN A 182 26.55 14.40 4.55
N VAL A 183 26.01 15.29 3.72
CA VAL A 183 26.30 15.30 2.26
C VAL A 183 27.78 15.63 1.99
N PHE A 184 28.34 16.49 2.82
CA PHE A 184 29.73 16.93 2.74
C PHE A 184 30.61 16.09 3.66
N ASP A 185 31.88 15.97 3.30
CA ASP A 185 32.92 15.31 4.08
C ASP A 185 34.21 16.13 4.05
N ILE A 186 35.14 15.84 4.94
CA ILE A 186 36.44 16.51 5.01
C ILE A 186 37.53 15.60 4.44
N GLU A 187 38.25 16.11 3.45
CA GLU A 187 39.52 15.55 3.00
C GLU A 187 40.70 16.29 3.65
N ASP A 188 41.58 15.53 4.29
CA ASP A 188 42.84 16.05 4.85
C ASP A 188 43.89 16.23 3.75
N LEU A 189 44.39 17.45 3.62
CA LEU A 189 45.47 17.84 2.72
C LEU A 189 46.81 17.90 3.45
N SER A 190 47.90 17.89 2.67
CA SER A 190 49.26 18.05 3.20
C SER A 190 49.41 19.36 4.00
N ARG A 191 50.19 19.29 5.09
CA ARG A 191 50.35 20.36 6.11
C ARG A 191 49.15 20.60 7.02
N GLY A 192 48.28 19.60 7.21
CA GLY A 192 47.18 19.65 8.18
C GLY A 192 46.02 20.56 7.77
N ARG A 193 45.89 20.84 6.48
CA ARG A 193 44.78 21.65 5.94
C ARG A 193 43.59 20.75 5.65
N LYS A 194 42.38 21.26 5.83
CA LYS A 194 41.14 20.51 5.58
C LYS A 194 40.42 21.06 4.35
N LYS A 195 39.80 20.21 3.55
CA LYS A 195 38.98 20.62 2.39
C LYS A 195 37.63 19.92 2.42
N ALA A 196 36.55 20.67 2.20
CA ALA A 196 35.24 20.06 2.04
C ALA A 196 35.08 19.44 0.64
N VAL A 197 34.49 18.25 0.60
CA VAL A 197 34.10 17.56 -0.63
C VAL A 197 32.65 17.11 -0.54
N VAL A 198 32.01 16.94 -1.70
CA VAL A 198 30.64 16.41 -1.78
C VAL A 198 30.73 14.90 -1.89
N ALA A 199 30.63 14.20 -0.76
CA ALA A 199 30.77 12.75 -0.71
C ALA A 199 29.45 12.02 -1.01
N ARG A 200 28.31 12.55 -0.53
CA ARG A 200 27.01 11.84 -0.55
C ARG A 200 25.88 12.73 -1.10
N PRO A 201 25.94 13.13 -2.39
CA PRO A 201 24.92 14.01 -2.97
C PRO A 201 23.51 13.37 -3.01
N ARG A 202 23.44 12.04 -3.10
CA ARG A 202 22.17 11.30 -3.12
C ARG A 202 21.36 11.51 -1.84
N ASP A 203 22.02 11.65 -0.70
CA ASP A 203 21.38 11.75 0.62
C ASP A 203 20.86 13.17 0.91
N CYS A 204 21.23 14.15 0.08
CA CYS A 204 20.75 15.52 0.20
C CYS A 204 19.21 15.58 0.17
N THR A 205 18.63 16.10 1.24
CA THR A 205 17.18 16.33 1.39
C THR A 205 16.71 17.66 0.78
N LEU A 206 17.62 18.43 0.18
CA LEU A 206 17.38 19.78 -0.35
C LEU A 206 16.86 20.78 0.70
N CYS A 207 17.33 20.67 1.95
CA CYS A 207 16.96 21.60 3.03
C CYS A 207 17.42 23.05 2.80
N ARG A 208 18.41 23.26 1.91
CA ARG A 208 19.04 24.55 1.57
C ARG A 208 19.85 25.23 2.68
N GLU A 209 20.13 24.54 3.77
CA GLU A 209 20.93 25.10 4.87
C GLU A 209 22.37 25.45 4.44
N CYS A 210 22.97 24.65 3.57
CA CYS A 210 24.32 24.88 3.06
C CYS A 210 24.47 26.08 2.11
N VAL A 211 23.36 26.70 1.70
CA VAL A 211 23.34 27.95 0.93
C VAL A 211 22.81 29.13 1.75
N LEU A 212 22.46 28.89 3.01
CA LEU A 212 21.89 29.89 3.91
C LEU A 212 23.01 30.64 4.65
N GLY A 213 22.84 31.97 4.73
CA GLY A 213 23.79 32.90 5.35
C GLY A 213 24.67 33.63 4.34
N ASP A 214 25.39 34.64 4.84
CA ASP A 214 26.13 35.57 3.99
C ASP A 214 27.27 34.88 3.23
N GLY A 215 27.23 34.96 1.90
CA GLY A 215 28.26 34.45 1.01
C GLY A 215 28.20 32.95 0.71
N TRP A 216 27.30 32.18 1.34
CA TRP A 216 27.13 30.75 1.06
C TRP A 216 26.48 30.48 -0.30
N ASP A 217 25.65 31.41 -0.78
CA ASP A 217 25.04 31.42 -2.11
C ASP A 217 26.06 31.43 -3.26
N LYS A 218 27.24 32.01 -3.03
CA LYS A 218 28.35 32.08 -4.00
C LYS A 218 29.30 30.88 -3.91
N ARG A 219 29.30 30.16 -2.78
CA ARG A 219 30.22 29.04 -2.50
C ARG A 219 29.64 27.69 -2.86
N VAL A 220 28.34 27.50 -2.65
CA VAL A 220 27.64 26.23 -2.84
C VAL A 220 26.44 26.45 -3.75
N GLN A 221 26.28 25.56 -4.73
CA GLN A 221 25.10 25.55 -5.58
C GLN A 221 24.41 24.20 -5.53
N ILE A 222 23.09 24.24 -5.30
CA ILE A 222 22.25 23.04 -5.29
C ILE A 222 21.39 23.03 -6.55
N ARG A 223 21.52 21.97 -7.34
CA ARG A 223 20.80 21.69 -8.58
C ARG A 223 20.16 20.31 -8.52
N ARG A 224 19.51 19.93 -9.61
CA ARG A 224 18.90 18.61 -9.80
C ARG A 224 19.29 18.10 -11.18
N VAL A 225 19.72 16.85 -11.25
CA VAL A 225 19.97 16.18 -12.54
C VAL A 225 18.61 15.83 -13.15
N LYS A 226 18.23 16.51 -14.24
CA LYS A 226 16.89 16.42 -14.83
C LYS A 226 16.53 15.03 -15.36
N GLU A 227 17.53 14.24 -15.74
CA GLU A 227 17.35 12.92 -16.35
C GLU A 227 17.53 11.76 -15.36
N HIS A 228 17.85 12.05 -14.08
CA HIS A 228 18.08 11.03 -13.07
C HIS A 228 17.00 11.09 -11.99
N PHE A 229 16.11 10.09 -12.02
CA PHE A 229 15.03 9.94 -11.06
C PHE A 229 15.33 8.86 -10.03
N ILE A 230 15.08 9.17 -8.76
CA ILE A 230 15.15 8.25 -7.64
C ILE A 230 13.72 7.94 -7.22
N PHE A 231 13.22 6.77 -7.61
CA PHE A 231 11.91 6.29 -7.22
C PHE A 231 11.95 5.65 -5.83
N SER A 232 10.85 5.83 -5.09
CA SER A 232 10.56 5.17 -3.82
C SER A 232 9.14 4.63 -3.92
N VAL A 233 9.00 3.30 -3.90
CA VAL A 233 7.72 2.60 -4.05
C VAL A 233 7.52 1.71 -2.84
N GLU A 234 6.54 2.04 -2.02
CA GLU A 234 6.17 1.29 -0.82
C GLU A 234 4.88 0.55 -1.08
N SER A 235 4.92 -0.79 -1.09
CA SER A 235 3.75 -1.62 -1.28
C SER A 235 2.90 -1.71 0.00
N THR A 236 1.59 -1.81 -0.17
CA THR A 236 0.64 -2.19 0.90
C THR A 236 0.69 -3.69 1.23
N GLY A 237 1.51 -4.47 0.52
CA GLY A 237 1.76 -5.89 0.76
C GLY A 237 0.91 -6.86 -0.06
N ALA A 238 0.01 -6.39 -0.92
CA ALA A 238 -0.73 -7.25 -1.85
C ALA A 238 0.20 -7.90 -2.91
N LEU A 239 1.13 -7.11 -3.46
CA LEU A 239 2.18 -7.55 -4.38
C LEU A 239 3.51 -6.89 -4.01
N PRO A 240 4.67 -7.49 -4.30
CA PRO A 240 5.95 -6.86 -3.99
C PRO A 240 6.22 -5.64 -4.91
N PRO A 241 6.98 -4.62 -4.44
CA PRO A 241 7.13 -3.34 -5.15
C PRO A 241 7.77 -3.43 -6.56
N ASP A 242 8.67 -4.39 -6.76
CA ASP A 242 9.32 -4.68 -8.04
C ASP A 242 8.29 -5.12 -9.09
N VAL A 243 7.39 -6.03 -8.71
CA VAL A 243 6.28 -6.46 -9.57
C VAL A 243 5.34 -5.29 -9.85
N LEU A 244 5.01 -4.47 -8.84
CA LEU A 244 4.14 -3.30 -9.03
C LEU A 244 4.70 -2.30 -10.05
N PHE A 245 6.02 -2.02 -9.99
CA PHE A 245 6.65 -1.13 -10.95
C PHE A 245 6.61 -1.71 -12.38
N LEU A 246 6.93 -3.00 -12.54
CA LEU A 246 6.86 -3.67 -13.85
C LEU A 246 5.45 -3.66 -14.43
N GLU A 247 4.43 -3.98 -13.63
CA GLU A 247 3.03 -3.93 -14.07
C GLU A 247 2.60 -2.51 -14.46
N SER A 248 3.13 -1.47 -13.80
CA SER A 248 2.83 -0.07 -14.18
C SER A 248 3.35 0.29 -15.58
N VAL A 249 4.53 -0.23 -15.95
CA VAL A 249 5.13 -0.02 -17.27
C VAL A 249 4.35 -0.78 -18.34
N LYS A 250 3.97 -2.04 -18.08
CA LYS A 250 3.11 -2.83 -18.98
C LYS A 250 1.77 -2.13 -19.25
N ILE A 251 1.13 -1.60 -18.22
CA ILE A 251 -0.14 -0.86 -18.39
C ILE A 251 0.06 0.38 -19.27
N LEU A 252 1.21 1.05 -19.21
CA LEU A 252 1.51 2.18 -20.09
C LEU A 252 1.69 1.70 -21.54
N GLU A 253 2.43 0.61 -21.75
CA GLU A 253 2.61 -0.03 -23.06
C GLU A 253 1.26 -0.44 -23.68
N GLU A 254 0.42 -1.15 -22.93
CA GLU A 254 -0.92 -1.57 -23.36
C GLU A 254 -1.81 -0.39 -23.77
N LYS A 255 -1.72 0.74 -23.03
CA LYS A 255 -2.44 1.97 -23.39
C LYS A 255 -1.99 2.54 -24.73
N CYS A 256 -0.69 2.56 -24.98
CA CYS A 256 -0.14 2.99 -26.27
C CYS A 256 -0.55 2.05 -27.40
N GLN A 257 -0.47 0.73 -27.19
CA GLN A 257 -0.87 -0.27 -28.18
C GLN A 257 -2.35 -0.14 -28.54
N ARG A 258 -3.24 0.04 -27.55
CA ARG A 258 -4.67 0.25 -27.81
C ARG A 258 -4.91 1.49 -28.68
N LEU A 259 -4.23 2.59 -28.41
CA LEU A 259 -4.35 3.80 -29.25
C LEU A 259 -3.86 3.55 -30.68
N LEU A 260 -2.80 2.77 -30.88
CA LEU A 260 -2.33 2.42 -32.22
C LEU A 260 -3.37 1.61 -33.00
N VAL A 261 -4.02 0.64 -32.36
CA VAL A 261 -5.07 -0.19 -32.97
C VAL A 261 -6.33 0.62 -33.30
N GLU A 262 -6.69 1.59 -32.46
CA GLU A 262 -7.85 2.46 -32.73
C GLU A 262 -7.59 3.47 -33.86
N LEU A 263 -6.31 3.79 -34.13
CA LEU A 263 -5.92 4.74 -35.18
C LEU A 263 -5.60 4.07 -36.53
N SER A 264 -5.34 2.76 -36.55
CA SER A 264 -5.08 1.96 -37.76
C SER A 264 -6.37 1.49 -38.43
#